data_AF-A0A7V7DRA5-F1
#
_entry.id   AF-A0A7V7DRA5-F1
#
_cell.length_a   1.000
_cell.length_b   1.000
_cell.length_c   1.000
_cell.angle_alpha   90.00
_cell.angle_beta   90.00
_cell.angle_gamma   90.00
#
_symmetry.space_group_name_H-M   'P 1'
#
loop_
_entity.id
_entity.type
_entity.pdbx_description
1 polymer ?
#
loop_
_entity_poly.entity_id
_entity_poly.type
_entity_poly.pdbx_seq_one_letter_code
_entity_poly.pdbx_strand_id
1 'polypeptide(L)'
;MQIKTMVTGLAAGIALFLCAGAWASDAPMGTFAAKGEQTCLKCHDDAKVGAVLKTPHAMKGDSRTPFANHGCESCHGASPEHVASAAKVKGDEKPVAPAVMFNGPNISPVEDRNAICAGCHDDGLQKAWKGSQHN
;
A
#
# COMPACT_ATOMS: atom_id res chain seq x y z
N MET A 1 -11.39 -44.81 -67.38
CA MET A 1 -10.44 -45.57 -66.56
C MET A 1 -9.50 -44.57 -65.90
N GLN A 2 -9.50 -44.55 -64.56
CA GLN A 2 -8.48 -43.97 -63.64
C GLN A 2 -8.37 -42.42 -63.60
N ILE A 3 -8.53 -41.61 -62.54
CA ILE A 3 -8.49 -41.65 -61.05
C ILE A 3 -7.37 -40.71 -60.54
N LYS A 4 -7.78 -39.70 -59.74
CA LYS A 4 -7.06 -38.95 -58.67
C LYS A 4 -5.81 -38.13 -59.08
N THR A 5 -5.44 -37.00 -58.45
CA THR A 5 -5.51 -36.64 -57.03
C THR A 5 -5.30 -35.13 -56.81
N MET A 6 -5.92 -34.63 -55.75
CA MET A 6 -5.61 -33.45 -54.91
C MET A 6 -4.17 -32.92 -54.94
N VAL A 7 -4.00 -31.59 -54.85
CA VAL A 7 -3.26 -30.93 -53.74
C VAL A 7 -3.85 -29.51 -53.54
N THR A 8 -4.45 -29.31 -52.37
CA THR A 8 -4.83 -28.01 -51.80
C THR A 8 -3.60 -27.32 -51.24
N GLY A 9 -3.26 -26.14 -51.76
CA GLY A 9 -2.21 -25.27 -51.21
C GLY A 9 -2.75 -24.45 -50.03
N LEU A 10 -2.31 -24.81 -48.83
CA LEU A 10 -2.49 -24.04 -47.60
C LEU A 10 -1.39 -22.97 -47.53
N ALA A 11 -1.75 -21.68 -47.57
CA ALA A 11 -0.82 -20.59 -47.29
C ALA A 11 -1.50 -19.49 -46.46
N ALA A 12 -1.12 -19.48 -45.18
CA ALA A 12 -0.83 -18.33 -44.33
C ALA A 12 -1.84 -17.16 -44.23
N GLY A 13 -2.37 -17.01 -43.01
CA GLY A 13 -2.15 -15.78 -42.24
C GLY A 13 -3.26 -14.73 -42.28
N ILE A 14 -4.02 -14.66 -41.18
CA ILE A 14 -4.21 -13.48 -40.30
C ILE A 14 -5.30 -13.89 -39.29
N ALA A 15 -4.86 -14.30 -38.10
CA ALA A 15 -5.75 -14.50 -36.95
C ALA A 15 -5.93 -13.15 -36.27
N LEU A 16 -7.02 -12.46 -36.58
CA LEU A 16 -7.44 -11.24 -35.87
C LEU A 16 -8.15 -11.66 -34.57
N PHE A 17 -7.35 -12.01 -33.55
CA PHE A 17 -7.85 -12.20 -32.18
C PHE A 17 -8.08 -10.82 -31.55
N LEU A 18 -9.26 -10.25 -31.76
CA LEU A 18 -9.77 -9.14 -30.95
C LEU A 18 -10.29 -9.71 -29.62
N CYS A 19 -9.37 -9.94 -28.67
CA CYS A 19 -9.76 -10.06 -27.27
C CYS A 19 -10.28 -8.69 -26.82
N ALA A 20 -11.59 -8.58 -26.67
CA ALA A 20 -12.24 -7.51 -25.92
C ALA A 20 -11.58 -7.38 -24.55
N GLY A 21 -11.19 -6.14 -24.23
CA GLY A 21 -10.35 -5.81 -23.08
C GLY A 21 -10.84 -6.41 -21.77
N ALA A 22 -9.89 -6.98 -21.03
CA ALA A 22 -10.02 -7.19 -19.61
C ALA A 22 -10.36 -5.85 -18.95
N TRP A 23 -11.53 -5.77 -18.32
CA TRP A 23 -11.76 -4.77 -17.28
C TRP A 23 -11.15 -5.31 -15.98
N ALA A 24 -9.83 -5.19 -15.88
CA ALA A 24 -9.15 -5.17 -14.60
C ALA A 24 -8.87 -3.70 -14.28
N SER A 25 -9.57 -3.14 -13.30
CA SER A 25 -9.14 -1.89 -12.68
C SER A 25 -7.88 -2.17 -11.86
N ASP A 26 -6.72 -2.10 -12.50
CA ASP A 26 -5.43 -2.06 -11.81
C ASP A 26 -5.19 -0.66 -11.24
N ALA A 27 -5.96 -0.28 -10.22
CA ALA A 27 -5.42 0.73 -9.29
C ALA A 27 -4.15 0.08 -8.71
N PRO A 28 -2.95 0.68 -8.87
CA PRO A 28 -1.75 0.02 -8.41
C PRO A 28 -1.82 -0.11 -6.89
N MET A 29 -1.79 -1.36 -6.40
CA MET A 29 -1.48 -1.63 -5.00
C MET A 29 -0.16 -0.91 -4.67
N GLY A 30 -0.14 -0.13 -3.60
CA GLY A 30 1.08 0.52 -3.14
C GLY A 30 1.34 1.94 -3.66
N THR A 31 0.30 2.72 -3.99
CA THR A 31 0.47 4.16 -4.22
C THR A 31 0.19 4.96 -2.95
N PHE A 32 1.16 5.78 -2.54
CA PHE A 32 0.99 6.73 -1.45
C PHE A 32 -0.05 7.81 -1.79
N ALA A 33 -0.70 8.36 -0.78
CA ALA A 33 -1.69 9.40 -0.90
C ALA A 33 -1.09 10.67 -1.50
N ALA A 34 -1.64 11.11 -2.64
CA ALA A 34 -1.11 12.25 -3.40
C ALA A 34 -1.10 13.59 -2.62
N LYS A 35 -1.92 13.74 -1.57
CA LYS A 35 -1.94 14.94 -0.70
C LYS A 35 -1.24 14.70 0.65
N GLY A 36 -0.47 13.62 0.77
CA GLY A 36 0.21 13.22 2.00
C GLY A 36 -0.76 13.11 3.18
N GLU A 37 -0.30 13.56 4.35
CA GLU A 37 -1.04 13.49 5.61
C GLU A 37 -2.38 14.23 5.58
N GLN A 38 -2.54 15.24 4.72
CA GLN A 38 -3.82 15.95 4.58
C GLN A 38 -4.95 15.03 4.11
N THR A 39 -4.62 13.91 3.48
CA THR A 39 -5.61 12.88 3.13
C THR A 39 -6.15 12.22 4.39
N CYS A 40 -5.26 11.89 5.33
CA CYS A 40 -5.55 11.16 6.56
C CYS A 40 -6.27 12.05 7.58
N LEU A 41 -5.82 13.31 7.72
CA LEU A 41 -6.38 14.28 8.64
C LEU A 41 -7.82 14.71 8.30
N LYS A 42 -8.38 14.31 7.16
CA LYS A 42 -9.82 14.52 6.90
C LYS A 42 -10.73 13.75 7.87
N CYS A 43 -10.24 12.62 8.38
CA CYS A 43 -10.99 11.74 9.28
C CYS A 43 -10.27 11.52 10.62
N HIS A 44 -8.95 11.62 10.65
CA HIS A 44 -8.11 11.40 11.83
C HIS A 44 -7.53 12.71 12.41
N ASP A 45 -8.35 13.77 12.47
CA ASP A 45 -7.97 15.05 13.09
C ASP A 45 -8.46 15.13 14.53
N ASP A 46 -7.90 14.28 15.38
CA ASP A 46 -8.10 14.32 16.82
C ASP A 46 -6.77 14.49 17.55
N ALA A 47 -6.84 14.93 18.82
CA ALA A 47 -5.64 15.25 19.60
C ALA A 47 -4.68 14.06 19.79
N LYS A 48 -5.18 12.81 19.79
CA LYS A 48 -4.35 11.61 19.94
C LYS A 48 -3.53 11.37 18.68
N VAL A 49 -4.16 11.47 17.51
CA VAL A 49 -3.45 11.34 16.23
C VAL A 49 -2.55 12.55 15.99
N GLY A 50 -3.07 13.76 16.20
CA GLY A 50 -2.34 15.02 16.01
C GLY A 50 -1.10 15.18 16.90
N ALA A 51 -0.98 14.41 17.99
CA ALA A 51 0.22 14.41 18.84
C ALA A 51 1.50 14.06 18.05
N VAL A 52 1.40 13.19 17.02
CA VAL A 52 2.56 12.83 16.19
C VAL A 52 3.15 14.05 15.48
N LEU A 53 2.30 15.02 15.11
CA LEU A 53 2.71 16.25 14.41
C LEU A 53 3.61 17.15 15.25
N LYS A 54 3.74 16.87 16.55
CA LYS A 54 4.58 17.62 17.50
C LYS A 54 5.90 16.89 17.82
N THR A 55 6.20 15.80 17.12
CA THR A 55 7.40 14.98 17.34
C THR A 55 8.47 15.26 16.28
N PRO A 56 9.74 14.88 16.50
CA PRO A 56 10.79 14.99 15.48
C PRO A 56 10.46 14.28 14.15
N HIS A 57 9.69 13.19 14.19
CA HIS A 57 9.27 12.49 12.97
C HIS A 57 8.37 13.34 12.06
N ALA A 58 7.74 14.39 12.59
CA ALA A 58 6.90 15.30 11.84
C ALA A 58 7.64 16.51 11.22
N MET A 59 8.97 16.60 11.39
CA MET A 59 9.75 17.75 10.95
C MET A 59 9.96 17.76 9.42
N LYS A 60 9.01 18.32 8.68
CA LYS A 60 9.05 18.40 7.21
C LYS A 60 10.30 19.03 6.60
N GLY A 61 10.99 19.90 7.34
CA GLY A 61 12.24 20.54 6.89
C GLY A 61 13.46 19.61 6.90
N ASP A 62 13.37 18.45 7.53
CA ASP A 62 14.44 17.44 7.57
C ASP A 62 14.05 16.24 6.70
N SER A 63 14.75 16.07 5.58
CA SER A 63 14.47 15.05 4.56
C SER A 63 14.58 13.60 5.08
N ARG A 64 15.24 13.40 6.23
CA ARG A 64 15.36 12.09 6.88
C ARG A 64 14.08 11.68 7.60
N THR A 65 13.16 12.61 7.82
CA THR A 65 11.98 12.34 8.63
C THR A 65 10.85 11.71 7.80
N PRO A 66 10.01 10.89 8.42
CA PRO A 66 8.81 10.33 7.78
C PRO A 66 7.93 11.40 7.11
N PHE A 67 7.73 12.54 7.78
CA PHE A 67 6.84 13.60 7.27
C PHE A 67 7.43 14.48 6.16
N ALA A 68 8.75 14.42 5.93
CA ALA A 68 9.33 14.98 4.71
C ALA A 68 9.13 14.08 3.49
N ASN A 69 8.75 12.80 3.70
CA ASN A 69 8.55 11.80 2.66
C ASN A 69 7.05 11.51 2.45
N HIS A 70 6.50 10.48 3.12
CA HIS A 70 5.11 10.03 2.92
C HIS A 70 4.21 10.28 4.14
N GLY A 71 4.65 11.09 5.11
CA GLY A 71 3.81 11.50 6.23
C GLY A 71 3.35 10.31 7.06
N CYS A 72 2.03 10.21 7.27
CA CYS A 72 1.41 9.10 7.98
C CYS A 72 1.78 7.74 7.37
N GLU A 73 1.85 7.65 6.04
CA GLU A 73 2.08 6.40 5.33
C GLU A 73 3.55 5.95 5.33
N SER A 74 4.48 6.82 5.74
CA SER A 74 5.86 6.38 6.03
C SER A 74 5.92 5.40 7.21
N CYS A 75 4.91 5.42 8.09
CA CYS A 75 4.78 4.44 9.17
C CYS A 75 3.64 3.44 8.91
N HIS A 76 2.51 3.91 8.38
CA HIS A 76 1.31 3.09 8.18
C HIS A 76 1.27 2.33 6.85
N GLY A 77 2.25 2.55 5.96
CA GLY A 77 2.28 2.01 4.61
C GLY A 77 1.25 2.66 3.68
N ALA A 78 1.48 2.54 2.37
CA ALA A 78 0.51 2.98 1.37
C ALA A 78 -0.83 2.26 1.58
N SER A 79 -1.91 3.04 1.76
CA SER A 79 -3.19 2.50 2.18
C SER A 79 -4.38 3.00 1.33
N PRO A 80 -4.35 2.86 -0.01
CA PRO A 80 -5.42 3.39 -0.87
C PRO A 80 -6.79 2.75 -0.60
N GLU A 81 -6.85 1.46 -0.26
CA GLU A 81 -8.09 0.75 0.06
C GLU A 81 -8.70 1.21 1.39
N HIS A 82 -7.87 1.55 2.38
CA HIS A 82 -8.33 2.15 3.63
C HIS A 82 -9.04 3.48 3.35
N VAL A 83 -8.41 4.35 2.57
CA VAL A 83 -8.97 5.65 2.18
C VAL A 83 -10.26 5.47 1.35
N ALA A 84 -10.26 4.53 0.40
CA ALA A 84 -11.41 4.30 -0.49
C ALA A 84 -12.61 3.67 0.22
N SER A 85 -12.38 2.79 1.20
CA SER A 85 -13.43 2.12 1.96
C SER A 85 -14.05 3.02 3.03
N ALA A 86 -13.33 4.02 3.53
CA ALA A 86 -13.82 4.96 4.54
C ALA A 86 -15.08 5.73 4.10
N ALA A 87 -15.25 6.00 2.81
CA ALA A 87 -16.47 6.66 2.29
C ALA A 87 -17.66 5.70 2.13
N LYS A 88 -17.46 4.39 2.28
CA LYS A 88 -18.45 3.34 1.97
C LYS A 88 -19.05 2.70 3.22
N VAL A 89 -18.37 2.79 4.36
CA VAL A 89 -18.85 2.22 5.64
C VAL A 89 -20.14 2.88 6.10
N LYS A 90 -21.07 2.07 6.60
CA LYS A 90 -22.35 2.52 7.18
C LYS A 90 -22.53 1.95 8.58
N GLY A 91 -23.16 2.72 9.47
CA GLY A 91 -23.39 2.28 10.85
C GLY A 91 -22.08 1.97 11.58
N ASP A 92 -22.00 0.78 12.17
CA ASP A 92 -20.84 0.35 12.99
C ASP A 92 -19.73 -0.35 12.20
N GLU A 93 -19.88 -0.48 10.88
CA GLU A 93 -18.84 -1.06 10.01
C GLU A 93 -17.52 -0.29 10.11
N LYS A 94 -16.40 -1.01 10.04
CA LYS A 94 -15.07 -0.43 10.02
C LYS A 94 -14.50 -0.45 8.61
N PRO A 95 -13.77 0.61 8.19
CA PRO A 95 -13.09 0.58 6.91
C PRO A 95 -12.03 -0.52 6.91
N VAL A 96 -11.56 -0.88 5.73
CA VAL A 96 -10.38 -1.73 5.58
C VAL A 96 -9.25 -1.10 6.39
N ALA A 97 -8.50 -1.91 7.15
CA ALA A 97 -7.38 -1.39 7.92
C ALA A 97 -6.29 -0.81 7.00
N PRO A 98 -5.53 0.20 7.44
CA PRO A 98 -4.32 0.60 6.72
C PRO A 98 -3.31 -0.55 6.70
N ALA A 99 -2.30 -0.45 5.83
CA ALA A 99 -1.34 -1.53 5.60
C ALA A 99 -0.59 -1.95 6.87
N VAL A 100 -0.25 -1.00 7.75
CA VAL A 100 0.36 -1.26 9.06
C VAL A 100 -0.44 -0.61 10.18
N MET A 101 -0.81 -1.43 11.16
CA MET A 101 -1.52 -1.04 12.37
C MET A 101 -0.66 -1.28 13.61
N PHE A 102 -0.40 -0.22 14.37
CA PHE A 102 0.43 -0.28 15.58
C PHE A 102 -0.34 -0.61 16.86
N ASN A 103 -1.68 -0.56 16.82
CA ASN A 103 -2.53 -0.85 17.95
C ASN A 103 -3.95 -1.26 17.50
N GLY A 104 -4.72 -1.87 18.40
CA GLY A 104 -6.14 -2.16 18.19
C GLY A 104 -6.42 -3.62 17.81
N PRO A 105 -7.69 -3.95 17.51
CA PRO A 105 -8.11 -5.33 17.26
C PRO A 105 -7.54 -5.92 15.96
N ASN A 106 -7.15 -5.08 15.00
CA ASN A 106 -6.57 -5.47 13.72
C ASN A 106 -5.07 -5.11 13.67
N ILE A 107 -4.37 -5.25 14.80
CA ILE A 107 -2.95 -4.92 14.91
C ILE A 107 -2.13 -5.81 13.97
N SER A 108 -1.16 -5.23 13.24
CA SER A 108 -0.28 -5.99 12.35
C SER A 108 0.64 -6.90 13.16
N PRO A 109 1.18 -7.99 12.57
CA PRO A 109 2.25 -8.80 13.16
C PRO A 109 3.38 -7.95 13.76
N VAL A 110 4.01 -8.44 14.83
CA VAL A 110 5.07 -7.70 15.54
C VAL A 110 6.22 -7.39 14.58
N GLU A 111 6.53 -8.34 13.71
CA GLU A 111 7.58 -8.27 12.70
C GLU A 111 7.34 -7.12 11.72
N ASP A 112 6.11 -6.96 11.24
CA ASP A 112 5.74 -5.88 10.31
C ASP A 112 5.85 -4.50 10.97
N ARG A 113 5.41 -4.39 12.23
CA ARG A 113 5.52 -3.13 13.00
C ARG A 113 6.98 -2.79 13.29
N ASN A 114 7.78 -3.78 13.65
CA ASN A 114 9.20 -3.62 13.93
C ASN A 114 9.97 -3.22 12.66
N ALA A 115 9.60 -3.78 11.51
CA ALA A 115 10.24 -3.48 10.23
C ALA A 115 10.12 -1.99 9.85
N ILE A 116 9.01 -1.33 10.18
CA ILE A 116 8.85 0.12 9.94
C ILE A 116 9.90 0.92 10.71
N CYS A 117 10.05 0.65 12.01
CA CYS A 117 10.99 1.36 12.86
C CYS A 117 12.44 1.04 12.47
N ALA A 118 12.74 -0.25 12.30
CA ALA A 118 14.07 -0.75 11.96
C ALA A 118 14.51 -0.33 10.55
N GLY A 119 13.58 0.00 9.64
CA GLY A 119 13.94 0.53 8.32
C GLY A 119 14.70 1.86 8.37
N CYS A 120 14.61 2.61 9.47
CA CYS A 120 15.37 3.84 9.71
C CYS A 120 16.24 3.78 10.99
N HIS A 121 15.89 2.92 11.94
CA HIS A 121 16.56 2.76 13.24
C HIS A 121 17.13 1.35 13.41
N ASP A 122 18.00 0.91 12.50
CA ASP A 122 18.74 -0.35 12.62
C ASP A 122 20.14 -0.19 13.24
N ASP A 123 20.56 1.05 13.49
CA ASP A 123 21.84 1.39 14.08
C ASP A 123 21.69 2.11 15.44
N GLY A 124 22.80 2.64 15.96
CA GLY A 124 22.79 3.49 17.16
C GLY A 124 22.31 2.78 18.44
N LEU A 125 21.36 3.42 19.14
CA LEU A 125 20.83 2.94 20.41
C LEU A 125 19.86 1.76 20.23
N GLN A 126 19.27 1.62 19.05
CA GLN A 126 18.24 0.63 18.74
C GLN A 126 18.79 -0.66 18.11
N LYS A 127 20.09 -0.72 17.82
CA LYS A 127 20.74 -1.90 17.19
C LYS A 127 20.51 -3.23 17.91
N ALA A 128 20.28 -3.22 19.23
CA ALA A 128 20.03 -4.42 20.03
C ALA A 128 18.57 -4.88 20.02
N TRP A 129 17.68 -4.13 19.37
CA TRP A 129 16.27 -4.50 19.21
C TRP A 129 16.13 -5.83 18.50
N LYS A 130 16.89 -6.01 17.40
CA LYS A 130 16.98 -7.25 16.65
C LYS A 130 17.67 -8.32 17.52
N GLY A 131 16.89 -9.28 18.01
CA GLY A 131 17.34 -10.32 18.95
C GLY A 131 16.88 -10.10 20.40
N SER A 132 16.14 -9.03 20.68
CA SER A 132 15.45 -8.85 21.96
C SER A 132 14.18 -9.71 22.04
N GLN A 133 13.55 -9.73 23.23
CA GLN A 133 12.28 -10.43 23.46
C GLN A 133 11.05 -9.72 22.82
N HIS A 134 11.25 -8.60 22.13
CA HIS A 134 10.17 -7.80 21.51
C HIS A 134 9.97 -8.11 20.02
N ASN A 135 10.45 -9.28 19.56
CA ASN A 135 10.14 -9.83 18.24
C ASN A 135 8.92 -10.74 18.31
#